data_AF-A0AAW0WN66-F1
#
_entry.id   AF-A0AAW0WN66-F1
#
_cell.length_a   1.000
_cell.length_b   1.000
_cell.length_c   1.000
_cell.angle_alpha   90.00
_cell.angle_beta   90.00
_cell.angle_gamma   90.00
#
_symmetry.space_group_name_H-M   'P 1'
#
loop_
_entity.id
_entity.type
_entity.pdbx_description
1 polymer ?
#
loop_
_entity_poly.entity_id
_entity_poly.type
_entity_poly.pdbx_seq_one_letter_code
_entity_poly.pdbx_strand_id
1 'polypeptide(L)'
;MAHSKFIFVPGPSDPGPGSIFPRPPLPKYVTEEIKKTVPSAIFVCNPCRLLYCTQEIVIFRENIVAKMCRNCVYFPTNSEDIPAHFAKTLLSQSHLAALPLHVLPVYWGLDHCLSLYPTPDVIITADKGDAFATTYNHCVIMNPGSFSKTDFSFKVYFPATRQVEDSQIGDEDI
;
A
#
# COMPACT_ATOMS: atom_id res chain seq x y z
N MET A 1 19.29 15.64 3.75
CA MET A 1 17.84 15.45 4.04
C MET A 1 16.94 16.64 3.66
N ALA A 2 17.47 17.82 3.30
CA ALA A 2 16.66 19.03 3.06
C ALA A 2 15.64 18.97 1.90
N HIS A 3 15.73 17.97 1.01
CA HIS A 3 14.87 17.87 -0.19
C HIS A 3 13.90 16.67 -0.18
N SER A 4 13.97 15.79 0.83
CA SER A 4 13.12 14.60 0.91
C SER A 4 11.89 14.86 1.77
N LYS A 5 10.71 14.47 1.27
CA LYS A 5 9.46 14.46 2.04
C LYS A 5 9.20 13.06 2.57
N PHE A 6 8.83 12.96 3.84
CA PHE A 6 8.51 11.68 4.48
C PHE A 6 7.00 11.57 4.65
N ILE A 7 6.41 10.50 4.13
CA ILE A 7 4.96 10.27 4.20
C ILE A 7 4.73 9.02 5.05
N PHE A 8 4.03 9.19 6.17
CA PHE A 8 3.73 8.12 7.11
C PHE A 8 2.29 7.66 6.94
N VAL A 9 2.11 6.41 6.53
CA VAL A 9 0.81 5.75 6.33
C VAL A 9 0.56 4.75 7.47
N PRO A 10 -0.53 4.86 8.24
CA PRO A 10 -0.76 4.04 9.42
C PRO A 10 -1.13 2.59 9.07
N GLY A 11 -0.44 1.63 9.67
CA GLY A 11 -0.69 0.20 9.56
C GLY A 11 -1.75 -0.34 10.54
N PRO A 12 -2.17 -1.60 10.38
CA PRO A 12 -3.23 -2.21 11.19
C PRO A 12 -2.87 -2.44 12.66
N SER A 13 -1.59 -2.38 13.01
CA SER A 13 -1.09 -2.52 14.38
C SER A 13 -0.81 -1.19 15.06
N ASP A 14 -1.09 -0.06 14.39
CA ASP A 14 -0.81 1.27 14.91
C ASP A 14 -1.96 1.81 15.79
N PRO A 15 -1.67 2.78 16.68
CA PRO A 15 -2.69 3.43 17.50
C PRO A 15 -3.74 4.15 16.64
N GLY A 16 -5.02 3.86 16.88
CA GLY A 16 -6.13 4.49 16.16
C GLY A 16 -7.45 3.76 16.34
N PRO A 17 -8.52 4.22 15.67
CA PRO A 17 -9.83 3.59 15.74
C PRO A 17 -9.84 2.29 14.94
N GLY A 18 -9.58 1.16 15.62
CA GLY A 18 -9.79 -0.20 15.12
C GLY A 18 -9.19 -0.54 13.74
N SER A 19 -9.64 -1.68 13.22
CA SER A 19 -9.29 -2.19 11.89
C SER A 19 -10.34 -1.82 10.82
N ILE A 20 -10.87 -0.59 10.88
CA ILE A 20 -11.91 -0.08 9.97
C ILE A 20 -11.30 0.93 9.01
N PHE A 21 -11.69 0.89 7.75
CA PHE A 21 -11.22 1.81 6.71
C PHE A 21 -12.28 2.85 6.29
N PRO A 22 -11.88 4.05 5.83
CA PRO A 22 -10.53 4.61 5.88
C PRO A 22 -10.04 4.87 7.32
N ARG A 23 -8.77 4.59 7.59
CA ARG A 23 -8.15 4.87 8.89
C ARG A 23 -7.62 6.30 8.93
N PRO A 24 -7.88 7.07 10.01
CA PRO A 24 -7.31 8.41 10.18
C PRO A 24 -5.78 8.36 10.36
N PRO A 25 -5.09 9.50 10.18
CA PRO A 25 -3.67 9.62 10.48
C PRO A 25 -3.38 9.38 11.96
N LEU A 26 -2.11 9.13 12.27
CA LEU A 26 -1.64 8.96 13.64
C LEU A 26 -1.95 10.19 14.51
N PRO A 27 -2.28 10.01 15.80
CA PRO A 27 -2.57 11.11 16.71
C PRO A 27 -1.41 12.09 16.84
N LYS A 28 -1.72 13.39 16.88
CA LYS A 28 -0.73 14.47 16.94
C LYS A 28 0.28 14.28 18.07
N TYR A 29 -0.18 13.85 19.24
CA TYR A 29 0.64 13.58 20.41
C TYR A 29 1.85 12.67 20.13
N VAL A 30 1.68 11.61 19.33
CA VAL A 30 2.77 10.69 18.97
C VAL A 30 3.68 11.29 17.90
N THR A 31 3.11 12.10 17.01
CA THR A 31 3.80 12.64 15.83
C THR A 31 4.54 13.95 16.08
N GLU A 32 4.25 14.65 17.18
CA GLU A 32 4.76 16.00 17.46
C GLU A 32 6.28 16.02 17.59
N GLU A 33 6.88 15.04 18.27
CA GLU A 33 8.33 14.95 18.42
C GLU A 33 9.02 14.68 17.08
N ILE A 34 8.48 13.76 16.28
CA ILE A 34 9.00 13.45 14.94
C ILE A 34 8.89 14.65 14.02
N LYS A 35 7.80 15.42 14.12
CA LYS A 35 7.60 16.60 13.29
C LYS A 35 8.54 17.75 13.68
N LYS A 36 8.97 17.82 14.95
CA LYS A 36 9.99 18.78 15.40
C LYS A 36 11.37 18.43 14.85
N THR A 37 11.72 17.14 14.78
CA THR A 37 13.01 16.69 14.24
C THR A 37 13.04 16.68 12.72
N VAL A 38 11.93 16.29 12.08
CA VAL A 38 11.78 16.21 10.62
C VAL A 38 10.58 17.06 10.18
N PRO A 39 10.79 18.34 9.84
CA PRO A 39 9.69 19.23 9.45
C PRO A 39 9.03 18.83 8.13
N SER A 40 9.69 18.02 7.29
CA SER A 40 9.15 17.49 6.04
C SER A 40 8.28 16.23 6.21
N ALA A 41 8.06 15.76 7.44
CA ALA A 41 7.21 14.63 7.76
C ALA A 41 5.71 14.98 7.66
N ILE A 42 4.97 14.17 6.90
CA ILE A 42 3.53 14.27 6.68
C ILE A 42 2.88 12.95 7.11
N PHE A 43 1.95 13.04 8.04
CA PHE A 43 1.18 11.89 8.53
C PHE A 43 -0.18 11.90 7.83
N VAL A 44 -0.52 10.82 7.12
CA VAL A 44 -1.70 10.73 6.26
C VAL A 44 -2.63 9.58 6.69
N CYS A 45 -3.81 9.51 6.10
CA CYS A 45 -4.75 8.40 6.28
C CYS A 45 -4.29 7.12 5.57
N ASN A 46 -5.01 6.02 5.79
CA ASN A 46 -4.84 4.77 5.04
C ASN A 46 -6.23 4.28 4.56
N PRO A 47 -6.45 4.07 3.24
CA PRO A 47 -5.54 4.37 2.13
C PRO A 47 -5.28 5.88 1.96
N CYS A 48 -4.24 6.21 1.21
CA CYS A 48 -3.99 7.58 0.76
C CYS A 48 -3.68 7.62 -0.74
N ARG A 49 -3.88 8.79 -1.34
CA ARG A 49 -3.62 9.06 -2.75
C ARG A 49 -2.63 10.20 -2.86
N LEU A 50 -1.59 10.01 -3.66
CA LEU A 50 -0.57 11.00 -3.95
C LEU A 50 -0.65 11.34 -5.43
N LEU A 51 -0.77 12.64 -5.71
CA LEU A 51 -0.67 13.15 -7.08
C LEU A 51 0.75 13.67 -7.29
N TYR A 52 1.46 13.07 -8.23
CA TYR A 52 2.79 13.51 -8.64
C TYR A 52 2.80 13.87 -10.12
N CYS A 53 2.82 15.17 -10.41
CA CYS A 53 2.66 15.71 -11.76
C CYS A 53 1.35 15.21 -12.42
N THR A 54 1.46 14.28 -13.38
CA THR A 54 0.33 13.70 -14.11
C THR A 54 -0.02 12.30 -13.62
N GLN A 55 0.65 11.78 -12.58
CA GLN A 55 0.50 10.40 -12.13
C GLN A 55 -0.20 10.32 -10.78
N GLU A 56 -1.17 9.41 -10.69
CA GLU A 56 -1.83 9.07 -9.44
C GLU A 56 -1.21 7.82 -8.81
N ILE A 57 -0.77 7.95 -7.56
CA ILE A 57 -0.18 6.87 -6.76
C ILE A 57 -1.08 6.61 -5.56
N VAL A 58 -1.68 5.43 -5.51
CA VAL A 58 -2.53 4.99 -4.40
C VAL A 58 -1.72 4.12 -3.47
N ILE A 59 -1.67 4.46 -2.18
CA ILE A 59 -0.97 3.68 -1.16
C ILE A 59 -2.00 3.07 -0.22
N PHE A 60 -1.89 1.76 -0.02
CA PHE A 60 -2.76 1.01 0.86
C PHE A 60 -1.95 0.04 1.71
N ARG A 61 -1.98 0.23 3.04
CA ARG A 61 -1.28 -0.62 3.99
C ARG A 61 -2.27 -1.57 4.66
N GLU A 62 -2.35 -2.79 4.15
CA GLU A 62 -3.14 -3.88 4.73
C GLU A 62 -2.63 -5.21 4.19
N ASN A 63 -2.85 -6.29 4.94
CA ASN A 63 -2.54 -7.64 4.50
C ASN A 63 -3.60 -8.20 3.53
N ILE A 64 -3.82 -7.46 2.43
CA ILE A 64 -4.93 -7.68 1.51
C ILE A 64 -4.76 -8.98 0.71
N VAL A 65 -3.54 -9.33 0.30
CA VAL A 65 -3.30 -10.55 -0.49
C VAL A 65 -3.68 -11.77 0.34
N ALA A 66 -3.19 -11.83 1.59
CA ALA A 66 -3.53 -12.90 2.52
C ALA A 66 -5.02 -12.93 2.90
N LYS A 67 -5.71 -11.79 2.94
CA LYS A 67 -7.16 -11.73 3.16
C LYS A 67 -7.94 -12.23 1.93
N MET A 68 -7.52 -11.88 0.72
CA MET A 68 -8.13 -12.38 -0.51
C MET A 68 -7.96 -13.89 -0.64
N CYS A 69 -6.73 -14.41 -0.48
CA CYS A 69 -6.46 -15.85 -0.56
C CYS A 69 -7.31 -16.68 0.43
N ARG A 70 -7.54 -16.17 1.64
CA ARG A 70 -8.39 -16.85 2.64
C ARG A 70 -9.88 -16.87 2.30
N ASN A 71 -10.34 -15.93 1.46
CA ASN A 71 -11.73 -15.81 1.04
C ASN A 71 -11.94 -16.17 -0.43
N CYS A 72 -10.93 -16.75 -1.09
CA CYS A 72 -11.04 -17.23 -2.46
C CYS A 72 -12.04 -18.38 -2.52
N VAL A 73 -12.96 -18.31 -3.49
CA VAL A 73 -13.90 -19.40 -3.79
C VAL A 73 -13.16 -20.60 -4.38
N TYR A 74 -12.15 -20.34 -5.22
CA TYR A 74 -11.33 -21.35 -5.85
C TYR A 74 -9.88 -20.88 -5.85
N PHE A 75 -8.95 -21.80 -5.60
CA PHE A 75 -7.52 -21.50 -5.65
C PHE A 75 -7.08 -21.32 -7.10
N PRO A 76 -6.23 -20.31 -7.40
CA PRO A 76 -5.69 -20.17 -8.75
C PRO A 76 -4.91 -21.43 -9.14
N THR A 77 -5.07 -21.86 -10.40
CA THR A 77 -4.47 -23.11 -10.91
C THR A 77 -2.94 -23.08 -10.85
N ASN A 78 -2.33 -21.90 -11.02
CA ASN A 78 -0.90 -21.67 -10.87
C ASN A 78 -0.65 -20.81 -9.63
N SER A 79 0.02 -21.36 -8.62
CA SER A 79 0.38 -20.65 -7.38
C SER A 79 1.46 -19.58 -7.58
N GLU A 80 2.25 -19.67 -8.66
CA GLU A 80 3.31 -18.69 -8.95
C GLU A 80 2.74 -17.35 -9.48
N ASP A 81 1.53 -17.37 -10.04
CA ASP A 81 0.88 -16.19 -10.63
C ASP A 81 -0.04 -15.43 -9.65
N ILE A 82 0.07 -15.68 -8.33
CA ILE A 82 -0.77 -15.00 -7.32
C ILE A 82 -0.71 -13.47 -7.47
N PRO A 83 0.46 -12.81 -7.63
CA PRO A 83 0.52 -11.36 -7.83
C PRO A 83 -0.23 -10.89 -9.08
N ALA A 84 -0.16 -11.64 -10.18
CA ALA A 84 -0.86 -11.30 -11.42
C ALA A 84 -2.38 -11.47 -11.31
N HIS A 85 -2.83 -12.55 -10.66
CA HIS A 85 -4.24 -12.77 -10.34
C HIS A 85 -4.78 -11.70 -9.38
N PHE A 86 -3.99 -11.34 -8.37
CA PHE A 86 -4.31 -10.28 -7.44
C PHE A 86 -4.46 -8.93 -8.16
N ALA A 87 -3.48 -8.55 -8.99
CA ALA A 87 -3.52 -7.34 -9.80
C ALA A 87 -4.76 -7.28 -10.70
N LYS A 88 -5.06 -8.38 -11.37
CA LYS A 88 -6.26 -8.51 -12.21
C LYS A 88 -7.54 -8.35 -11.41
N THR A 89 -7.64 -8.98 -10.25
CA THR A 89 -8.82 -8.91 -9.38
C THR A 89 -9.02 -7.49 -8.87
N LEU A 90 -7.96 -6.85 -8.39
CA LEU A 90 -7.99 -5.50 -7.83
C LEU A 90 -8.49 -4.46 -8.85
N LEU A 91 -7.94 -4.48 -10.07
CA LEU A 91 -8.37 -3.55 -11.12
C LEU A 91 -9.76 -3.88 -11.67
N SER A 92 -10.07 -5.17 -11.86
CA SER A 92 -11.38 -5.59 -12.40
C SER A 92 -12.52 -5.24 -11.45
N GLN A 93 -12.29 -5.34 -10.14
CA GLN A 93 -13.24 -4.92 -9.12
C GLN A 93 -13.25 -3.40 -8.89
N SER A 94 -12.22 -2.68 -9.38
CA SER A 94 -12.09 -1.22 -9.25
C SER A 94 -12.25 -0.72 -7.82
N HIS A 95 -11.78 -1.50 -6.84
CA HIS A 95 -11.94 -1.21 -5.41
C HIS A 95 -10.86 -1.93 -4.58
N LEU A 96 -10.21 -1.20 -3.66
CA LEU A 96 -9.15 -1.71 -2.79
C LEU A 96 -9.62 -2.81 -1.82
N ALA A 97 -10.91 -2.78 -1.44
CA ALA A 97 -11.50 -3.67 -0.45
C ALA A 97 -12.63 -4.51 -1.05
N ALA A 98 -12.35 -5.22 -2.14
CA ALA A 98 -13.29 -6.15 -2.78
C ALA A 98 -13.50 -7.45 -1.95
N LEU A 99 -13.81 -7.29 -0.66
CA LEU A 99 -14.01 -8.34 0.32
C LEU A 99 -15.23 -8.01 1.19
N PRO A 100 -15.88 -9.02 1.81
CA PRO A 100 -17.00 -8.78 2.70
C PRO A 100 -16.62 -7.91 3.91
N LEU A 101 -17.57 -7.12 4.43
CA LEU A 101 -17.38 -6.21 5.56
C LEU A 101 -16.88 -6.91 6.85
N HIS A 102 -17.19 -8.20 7.04
CA HIS A 102 -16.70 -8.95 8.20
C HIS A 102 -15.20 -9.29 8.11
N VAL A 103 -14.61 -9.25 6.91
CA VAL A 103 -13.17 -9.47 6.65
C VAL A 103 -12.40 -8.16 6.62
N LEU A 104 -12.98 -7.17 5.93
CA LEU A 104 -12.41 -5.84 5.79
C LEU A 104 -13.53 -4.81 6.05
N PRO A 105 -13.68 -4.38 7.32
CA PRO A 105 -14.69 -3.39 7.69
C PRO A 105 -14.40 -2.03 7.06
N VAL A 106 -15.43 -1.42 6.49
CA VAL A 106 -15.38 -0.08 5.88
C VAL A 106 -16.50 0.78 6.47
N TYR A 107 -16.22 2.05 6.74
CA TYR A 107 -17.24 3.03 7.07
C TYR A 107 -18.15 3.24 5.86
N TRP A 108 -19.44 2.90 5.99
CA TRP A 108 -20.38 2.93 4.87
C TRP A 108 -20.43 4.28 4.13
N GLY A 109 -20.36 5.40 4.85
CA GLY A 109 -20.35 6.74 4.25
C GLY A 109 -19.05 7.13 3.53
N LEU A 110 -17.95 6.40 3.74
CA LEU A 110 -16.62 6.68 3.21
C LEU A 110 -16.09 5.56 2.30
N ASP A 111 -16.95 4.66 1.85
CA ASP A 111 -16.57 3.54 0.99
C ASP A 111 -15.95 4.00 -0.34
N HIS A 112 -16.46 5.11 -0.88
CA HIS A 112 -15.94 5.74 -2.10
C HIS A 112 -14.45 6.10 -2.03
N CYS A 113 -13.88 6.31 -0.82
CA CYS A 113 -12.46 6.61 -0.65
C CYS A 113 -11.54 5.43 -1.04
N LEU A 114 -12.08 4.20 -1.04
CA LEU A 114 -11.37 2.98 -1.40
C LEU A 114 -11.62 2.56 -2.85
N SER A 115 -12.41 3.32 -3.61
CA SER A 115 -12.61 3.08 -5.05
C SER A 115 -11.29 3.28 -5.80
N LEU A 116 -11.10 2.55 -6.90
CA LEU A 116 -9.97 2.68 -7.83
C LEU A 116 -10.42 3.14 -9.22
N TYR A 117 -11.60 3.74 -9.29
CA TYR A 117 -12.11 4.36 -10.51
C TYR A 117 -12.01 5.90 -10.40
N PRO A 118 -11.36 6.60 -11.35
CA PRO A 118 -10.63 6.09 -12.53
C PRO A 118 -9.36 5.30 -12.15
N THR A 119 -8.87 4.46 -13.07
CA THR A 119 -7.71 3.60 -12.83
C THR A 119 -6.45 4.45 -12.56
N PRO A 120 -5.78 4.28 -11.41
CA PRO A 120 -4.56 5.01 -11.11
C PRO A 120 -3.36 4.49 -11.92
N ASP A 121 -2.29 5.27 -12.02
CA ASP A 121 -1.04 4.82 -12.66
C ASP A 121 -0.28 3.82 -11.79
N VAL A 122 -0.34 3.98 -10.46
CA VAL A 122 0.42 3.16 -9.52
C VAL A 122 -0.41 2.82 -8.29
N ILE A 123 -0.36 1.56 -7.86
CA ILE A 123 -0.95 1.06 -6.63
C ILE A 123 0.12 0.37 -5.79
N ILE A 124 0.31 0.84 -4.57
CA ILE A 124 1.26 0.28 -3.60
C ILE A 124 0.46 -0.42 -2.52
N THR A 125 0.41 -1.75 -2.58
CA THR A 125 -0.20 -2.61 -1.56
C THR A 125 0.88 -3.06 -0.61
N ALA A 126 1.12 -2.30 0.46
CA ALA A 126 2.10 -2.66 1.47
C ALA A 126 1.54 -3.79 2.36
N ASP A 127 1.88 -5.03 2.02
CA ASP A 127 1.50 -6.24 2.75
C ASP A 127 2.71 -6.76 3.56
N LYS A 128 2.48 -7.64 4.53
CA LYS A 128 3.51 -8.45 5.19
C LYS A 128 3.97 -9.65 4.34
N GLY A 129 3.26 -9.97 3.26
CA GLY A 129 3.64 -11.03 2.31
C GLY A 129 4.85 -10.67 1.45
N ASP A 130 5.20 -11.58 0.54
CA ASP A 130 6.38 -11.46 -0.31
C ASP A 130 6.34 -10.21 -1.20
N ALA A 131 7.52 -9.64 -1.45
CA ALA A 131 7.65 -8.48 -2.30
C ALA A 131 7.37 -8.85 -3.75
N PHE A 132 6.58 -8.05 -4.46
CA PHE A 132 6.29 -8.26 -5.88
C PHE A 132 6.09 -6.93 -6.60
N ALA A 133 6.32 -6.93 -7.91
CA ALA A 133 5.96 -5.84 -8.80
C ALA A 133 5.35 -6.44 -10.06
N THR A 134 4.17 -5.98 -10.43
CA THR A 134 3.45 -6.47 -11.60
C THR A 134 2.75 -5.31 -12.28
N THR A 135 2.74 -5.30 -13.60
CA THR A 135 2.00 -4.30 -14.37
C THR A 135 0.77 -4.95 -14.98
N TYR A 136 -0.39 -4.37 -14.76
CA TYR A 136 -1.65 -4.83 -15.35
C TYR A 136 -2.44 -3.63 -15.85
N ASN A 137 -2.91 -3.67 -17.11
CA ASN A 137 -3.68 -2.60 -17.75
C ASN A 137 -3.09 -1.19 -17.55
N HIS A 138 -1.79 -1.02 -17.84
CA HIS A 138 -1.04 0.24 -17.67
C HIS A 138 -0.96 0.79 -16.24
N CYS A 139 -1.44 0.05 -15.24
CA CYS A 139 -1.25 0.34 -13.82
C CYS A 139 -0.13 -0.54 -13.26
N VAL A 140 0.82 0.09 -12.57
CA VAL A 140 1.88 -0.61 -11.83
C VAL A 140 1.36 -0.96 -10.45
N ILE A 141 1.36 -2.24 -10.10
CA ILE A 141 0.92 -2.73 -8.79
C ILE A 141 2.13 -3.36 -8.11
N MET A 142 2.48 -2.86 -6.93
CA MET A 142 3.65 -3.33 -6.21
C MET A 142 3.38 -3.53 -4.72
N ASN A 143 4.07 -4.52 -4.17
CA ASN A 143 4.20 -4.71 -2.74
C ASN A 143 5.69 -4.66 -2.37
N PRO A 144 6.14 -3.71 -1.54
CA PRO A 144 7.51 -3.68 -1.05
C PRO A 144 7.82 -4.81 -0.04
N GLY A 145 6.81 -5.49 0.51
CA GLY A 145 7.00 -6.49 1.55
C GLY A 145 7.28 -5.88 2.94
N SER A 146 7.61 -6.75 3.88
CA SER A 146 7.90 -6.35 5.26
C SER A 146 9.39 -6.04 5.44
N PHE A 147 9.75 -4.77 5.54
CA PHE A 147 11.14 -4.29 5.66
C PHE A 147 12.00 -5.11 6.65
N SER A 148 11.52 -5.39 7.85
CA SER A 148 12.29 -6.13 8.87
C SER A 148 12.39 -7.65 8.67
N LYS A 149 11.55 -8.23 7.80
CA LYS A 149 11.50 -9.70 7.58
C LYS A 149 12.11 -10.10 6.26
N THR A 150 12.23 -9.17 5.34
CA THR A 150 12.71 -9.37 3.98
C THR A 150 14.08 -8.69 3.85
N ASP A 151 14.96 -8.93 4.83
CA ASP A 151 16.35 -8.47 4.82
C ASP A 151 16.52 -6.99 4.42
N PHE A 152 15.71 -6.11 5.01
CA PHE A 152 15.71 -4.67 4.74
C PHE A 152 15.46 -4.29 3.26
N SER A 153 14.63 -5.07 2.57
CA SER A 153 14.22 -4.78 1.19
C SER A 153 13.25 -3.60 1.10
N PHE A 154 13.43 -2.74 0.12
CA PHE A 154 12.52 -1.67 -0.24
C PHE A 154 12.44 -1.50 -1.75
N LYS A 155 11.37 -0.86 -2.23
CA LYS A 155 11.17 -0.58 -3.66
C LYS A 155 11.34 0.90 -3.95
N VAL A 156 11.96 1.19 -5.09
CA VAL A 156 12.12 2.55 -5.62
C VAL A 156 11.29 2.68 -6.89
N TYR A 157 10.42 3.69 -6.93
CA TYR A 157 9.63 4.00 -8.12
C TYR A 157 10.13 5.29 -8.77
N PHE A 158 10.51 5.21 -10.04
CA PHE A 158 10.93 6.36 -10.83
C PHE A 158 9.75 6.90 -11.62
N PRO A 159 9.15 8.04 -11.23
CA PRO A 159 7.97 8.57 -11.93
C PRO A 159 8.27 8.98 -13.37
N ALA A 160 9.50 9.39 -13.70
CA ALA A 160 9.86 9.80 -15.06
C ALA A 160 9.84 8.65 -16.06
N THR A 161 10.37 7.48 -15.68
CA THR A 161 10.47 6.27 -16.53
C THR A 161 9.37 5.26 -16.25
N ARG A 162 8.58 5.44 -15.18
CA ARG A 162 7.58 4.50 -14.66
C ARG A 162 8.17 3.11 -14.32
N GLN A 163 9.45 3.08 -13.97
CA GLN A 163 10.16 1.86 -13.60
C GLN A 163 10.17 1.65 -12.09
N VAL A 164 10.09 0.40 -11.68
CA VAL A 164 10.22 -0.04 -10.29
C VAL A 164 11.53 -0.80 -10.16
N GLU A 165 12.36 -0.38 -9.22
CA GLU A 165 13.61 -1.05 -8.86
C GLU A 165 13.49 -1.66 -7.46
N ASP A 166 14.10 -2.83 -7.31
CA ASP A 166 14.25 -3.51 -6.04
C ASP A 166 15.60 -3.16 -5.41
N SER A 167 15.58 -2.83 -4.13
CA SER A 167 16.77 -2.48 -3.37
C SER A 167 16.76 -3.22 -2.04
N GLN A 168 17.94 -3.61 -1.59
CA GLN A 168 18.14 -4.33 -0.35
C GLN A 168 19.37 -3.74 0.34
N ILE A 169 19.30 -3.56 1.65
CA ILE A 169 20.46 -3.15 2.44
C ILE A 169 21.20 -4.45 2.79
N GLY A 170 22.43 -4.59 2.32
CA GLY A 170 23.27 -5.74 2.64
C GLY A 170 23.80 -5.69 4.08
N ASP A 171 24.18 -6.85 4.62
CA ASP A 171 24.73 -6.98 5.99
C ASP A 171 26.08 -6.25 6.20
N GLU A 172 26.71 -5.73 5.15
CA GLU A 172 28.00 -5.04 5.24
C GLU A 172 27.90 -3.58 5.75
N ASP A 173 26.68 -3.02 5.82
CA ASP A 173 26.43 -1.59 6.12
C ASP A 173 25.74 -1.35 7.50
N ILE A 174 25.66 -2.36 8.39
CA ILE A 174 25.03 -2.28 9.72
C ILE A 174 26.07 -2.27 10.86
#